data_AF-A0A7C4IJV3-F1
#
_entry.id   AF-A0A7C4IJV3-F1
#
_cell.length_a   1.000
_cell.length_b   1.000
_cell.length_c   1.000
_cell.angle_alpha   90.00
_cell.angle_beta   90.00
_cell.angle_gamma   90.00
#
_symmetry.space_group_name_H-M   'P 1'
#
loop_
_entity.id
_entity.type
_entity.pdbx_description
1 polymer ?
#
loop_
_entity_poly.entity_id
_entity_poly.type
_entity_poly.pdbx_seq_one_letter_code
_entity_poly.pdbx_strand_id
1 'polypeptide(L)'
;MGSEWTEQQWVEMDRDLRARVLAAPTDDAAWLLIAAAARRVMAHYTSSFFLVSRFLPRAKRCKVEVIYCAVRYPDEIVDTFPLSSEQRLQRLAAWADAYEKALGIESLRQAVAADIPPFVAAFARVVGASGIPPQHYRAFLDAMRHDASPGRFDSLADLIERYVHGSAIVVGYFLTHVYGASSPDRLHEALTAARELGIGLQLTNFLRDVREDHRRGRLYLPLDMLAAAGADPDRLDDAENRQRLNGVIRKLAAVTDSYYANAAGRLDAFSPDCRIAIEACINVYRRLNTQIRECPDPLASRQSVPAWTKFRALPLRKYWQLPLYAMGVR
;
A
#
# COMPACT_ATOMS: atom_id res chain seq x y z
N MET A 1 -16.02 10.30 1.45
CA MET A 1 -14.54 10.27 1.31
C MET A 1 -14.08 11.70 1.53
N GLY A 2 -13.17 11.94 2.47
CA GLY A 2 -12.58 13.28 2.62
C GLY A 2 -11.77 13.59 1.36
N SER A 3 -11.72 14.86 0.96
CA SER A 3 -10.84 15.30 -0.13
C SER A 3 -9.39 14.91 0.19
N GLU A 4 -8.61 14.47 -0.81
CA GLU A 4 -7.16 14.25 -0.65
C GLU A 4 -6.49 15.49 -0.04
N TRP A 5 -5.45 15.29 0.78
CA TRP A 5 -4.73 16.44 1.32
C TRP A 5 -3.94 17.13 0.22
N THR A 6 -3.98 18.45 0.22
CA THR A 6 -3.13 19.25 -0.66
C THR A 6 -1.67 19.15 -0.22
N GLU A 7 -0.74 19.46 -1.12
CA GLU A 7 0.69 19.56 -0.78
C GLU A 7 0.91 20.52 0.41
N GLN A 8 0.18 21.64 0.43
CA GLN A 8 0.26 22.62 1.51
C GLN A 8 -0.15 22.03 2.88
N GLN A 9 -1.22 21.23 2.91
CA GLN A 9 -1.66 20.57 4.16
C GLN A 9 -0.60 19.59 4.69
N TRP A 10 0.11 18.89 3.80
CA TRP A 10 1.24 18.04 4.17
C TRP A 10 2.42 18.85 4.73
N VAL A 11 2.77 19.96 4.08
CA VAL A 11 3.85 20.87 4.52
C VAL A 11 3.55 21.49 5.89
N GLU A 12 2.32 21.95 6.11
CA GLU A 12 1.88 22.51 7.39
C GLU A 12 1.89 21.45 8.49
N MET A 13 1.38 20.25 8.21
CA MET A 13 1.40 19.14 9.16
C MET A 13 2.85 18.71 9.51
N ASP A 14 3.76 18.65 8.54
CA ASP A 14 5.18 18.33 8.79
C ASP A 14 5.83 19.36 9.72
N ARG A 15 5.63 20.65 9.42
CA ARG A 15 6.16 21.77 10.21
C ARG A 15 5.68 21.73 11.66
N ASP A 16 4.38 21.58 11.87
CA ASP A 16 3.77 21.53 13.19
C ASP A 16 4.24 20.30 13.97
N LEU A 17 4.30 19.14 13.32
CA LEU A 17 4.75 17.91 13.93
C LEU A 17 6.23 18.00 14.34
N ARG A 18 7.08 18.55 13.47
CA ARG A 18 8.50 18.79 13.72
C ARG A 18 8.72 19.64 14.96
N ALA A 19 8.03 20.78 15.07
CA ALA A 19 8.14 21.65 16.25
C ALA A 19 7.79 20.91 17.54
N ARG A 20 6.71 20.10 17.51
CA ARG A 20 6.27 19.31 18.67
C ARG A 20 7.22 18.17 19.02
N VAL A 21 7.81 17.51 18.02
CA VAL A 21 8.81 16.45 18.22
C VAL A 21 10.08 17.02 18.85
N LEU A 22 10.56 18.16 18.38
CA LEU A 22 11.75 18.81 18.94
C LEU A 22 11.54 19.27 20.39
N ALA A 23 10.33 19.72 20.72
CA ALA A 23 9.92 20.09 22.07
C ALA A 23 9.61 18.90 23.00
N ALA A 24 9.57 17.67 22.48
CA ALA A 24 9.25 16.49 23.28
C ALA A 24 10.38 16.19 24.29
N PRO A 25 10.05 15.83 25.54
CA PRO A 25 11.07 15.58 26.57
C PRO A 25 11.90 14.32 26.29
N THR A 26 11.32 13.33 25.62
CA THR A 26 11.96 12.03 25.32
C THR A 26 11.60 11.54 23.91
N ASP A 27 12.37 10.58 23.39
CA ASP A 27 12.05 9.94 22.10
C ASP A 27 10.76 9.12 22.14
N ASP A 28 10.38 8.57 23.31
CA ASP A 28 9.09 7.90 23.45
C ASP A 28 7.93 8.90 23.35
N ALA A 29 8.08 10.09 23.93
CA ALA A 29 7.11 11.17 23.76
C ALA A 29 7.06 11.63 22.29
N ALA A 30 8.21 11.76 21.61
CA ALA A 30 8.28 12.06 20.18
C ALA A 30 7.56 10.99 19.34
N TRP A 31 7.80 9.70 19.62
CA TRP A 31 7.14 8.59 18.95
C TRP A 31 5.62 8.66 19.07
N LEU A 32 5.10 8.95 20.27
CA LEU A 32 3.66 9.07 20.47
C LEU A 32 3.03 10.22 19.68
N LEU A 33 3.74 11.34 19.56
CA LEU A 33 3.31 12.47 18.73
C LEU A 33 3.24 12.09 17.24
N ILE A 34 4.28 11.44 16.73
CA ILE A 34 4.35 11.00 15.34
C ILE A 34 3.30 9.93 15.06
N ALA A 35 3.15 8.93 15.92
CA ALA A 35 2.13 7.90 15.78
C ALA A 35 0.70 8.47 15.81
N ALA A 36 0.45 9.51 16.63
CA ALA A 36 -0.84 10.19 16.64
C ALA A 36 -1.11 10.98 15.35
N ALA A 37 -0.10 11.64 14.78
CA ALA A 37 -0.21 12.28 13.47
C ALA A 37 -0.44 11.26 12.36
N ALA A 38 0.32 10.16 12.36
CA ALA A 38 0.20 9.08 11.40
C ALA A 38 -1.20 8.44 11.40
N ARG A 39 -1.79 8.29 12.59
CA ARG A 39 -3.18 7.87 12.76
C ARG A 39 -4.17 8.80 12.07
N ARG A 40 -3.99 10.12 12.19
CA ARG A 40 -4.87 11.11 11.56
C ARG A 40 -4.79 11.02 10.05
N VAL A 41 -3.58 10.92 9.50
CA VAL A 41 -3.34 10.72 8.06
C VAL A 41 -4.05 9.44 7.58
N MET A 42 -3.79 8.31 8.23
CA MET A 42 -4.40 7.03 7.85
C MET A 42 -5.93 7.06 7.93
N ALA A 43 -6.51 7.66 8.97
CA ALA A 43 -7.95 7.79 9.15
C ALA A 43 -8.59 8.66 8.05
N HIS A 44 -7.87 9.68 7.60
CA HIS A 44 -8.31 10.58 6.53
C HIS A 44 -8.36 9.87 5.17
N TYR A 45 -7.29 9.16 4.82
CA TYR A 45 -7.12 8.55 3.50
C TYR A 45 -7.83 7.20 3.33
N THR A 46 -7.97 6.40 4.39
CA THR A 46 -8.49 5.02 4.24
C THR A 46 -9.30 4.53 5.44
N SER A 47 -10.62 4.66 5.35
CA SER A 47 -11.53 4.16 6.40
C SER A 47 -11.46 2.64 6.60
N SER A 48 -11.25 1.88 5.51
CA SER A 48 -11.22 0.40 5.57
C SER A 48 -9.93 -0.13 6.21
N PHE A 49 -8.77 0.38 5.78
CA PHE A 49 -7.49 -0.06 6.34
C PHE A 49 -7.29 0.48 7.76
N PHE A 50 -7.79 1.69 8.04
CA PHE A 50 -7.86 2.23 9.40
C PHE A 50 -8.67 1.31 10.33
N LEU A 51 -9.86 0.88 9.92
CA LEU A 51 -10.69 -0.03 10.71
C LEU A 51 -9.99 -1.38 10.95
N VAL A 52 -9.44 -1.99 9.89
CA VAL A 52 -8.76 -3.29 9.97
C VAL A 52 -7.55 -3.23 10.91
N SER A 53 -6.76 -2.16 10.86
CA SER A 53 -5.62 -2.01 11.76
C SER A 53 -6.02 -1.87 13.24
N ARG A 54 -7.29 -1.59 13.58
CA ARG A 54 -7.75 -1.56 14.98
C ARG A 54 -7.76 -2.94 15.63
N PHE A 55 -7.81 -4.02 14.83
CA PHE A 55 -7.71 -5.40 15.34
C PHE A 55 -6.30 -5.79 15.77
N LEU A 56 -5.30 -4.97 15.44
CA LEU A 56 -3.91 -5.19 15.84
C LEU A 56 -3.68 -4.69 17.28
N PRO A 57 -2.80 -5.35 18.05
CA PRO A 57 -2.30 -4.80 19.30
C PRO A 57 -1.75 -3.39 19.10
N ARG A 58 -1.93 -2.53 20.12
CA ARG A 58 -1.57 -1.10 20.06
C ARG A 58 -0.13 -0.87 19.57
N ALA A 59 0.82 -1.67 20.03
CA ALA A 59 2.22 -1.57 19.63
C ALA A 59 2.44 -1.80 18.12
N LYS A 60 1.87 -2.88 17.56
CA LYS A 60 1.94 -3.18 16.11
C LYS A 60 1.19 -2.12 15.30
N ARG A 61 0.01 -1.71 15.79
CA ARG A 61 -0.85 -0.72 15.15
C ARG A 61 -0.16 0.63 14.94
N CYS A 62 0.54 1.16 15.94
CA CYS A 62 1.29 2.41 15.80
C CYS A 62 2.38 2.30 14.72
N LYS A 63 3.08 1.16 14.64
CA LYS A 63 4.08 0.92 13.59
C LYS A 63 3.43 0.88 12.21
N VAL A 64 2.29 0.21 12.06
CA VAL A 64 1.52 0.18 10.79
C VAL A 64 1.06 1.57 10.36
N GLU A 65 0.57 2.40 11.30
CA GLU A 65 0.18 3.79 11.02
C GLU A 65 1.38 4.59 10.49
N VAL A 66 2.57 4.43 11.07
CA VAL A 66 3.81 5.09 10.60
C VAL A 66 4.23 4.56 9.23
N ILE A 67 4.24 3.24 9.01
CA ILE A 67 4.54 2.63 7.71
C ILE A 67 3.61 3.19 6.63
N TYR A 68 2.31 3.31 6.94
CA TYR A 68 1.34 3.88 6.01
C TYR A 68 1.74 5.29 5.55
N CYS A 69 2.19 6.15 6.46
CA CYS A 69 2.60 7.51 6.11
C CYS A 69 3.91 7.55 5.31
N ALA A 70 4.85 6.65 5.60
CA ALA A 70 6.09 6.51 4.85
C ALA A 70 5.87 6.06 3.40
N VAL A 71 4.79 5.33 3.13
CA VAL A 71 4.40 4.92 1.77
C VAL A 71 3.50 5.97 1.13
N ARG A 72 2.55 6.54 1.89
CA ARG A 72 1.56 7.50 1.40
C ARG A 72 2.19 8.79 0.90
N TYR A 73 3.14 9.39 1.61
CA TYR A 73 3.69 10.66 1.15
C TYR A 73 4.40 10.58 -0.21
N PRO A 74 5.28 9.58 -0.49
CA PRO A 74 5.80 9.34 -1.83
C PRO A 74 4.72 9.09 -2.90
N ASP A 75 3.65 8.37 -2.56
CA ASP A 75 2.50 8.14 -3.44
C ASP A 75 1.83 9.47 -3.84
N GLU A 76 1.58 10.37 -2.89
CA GLU A 76 0.97 11.68 -3.17
C GLU A 76 1.88 12.59 -4.03
N ILE A 77 3.22 12.49 -3.90
CA ILE A 77 4.17 13.20 -4.78
C ILE A 77 3.94 12.79 -6.24
N VAL A 78 3.77 11.49 -6.47
CA VAL A 78 3.61 10.93 -7.82
C VAL A 78 2.22 11.20 -8.37
N ASP A 79 1.18 10.98 -7.57
CA ASP A 79 -0.19 10.83 -8.07
C ASP A 79 -1.06 12.09 -7.89
N THR A 80 -0.88 12.88 -6.84
CA THR A 80 -1.84 13.93 -6.45
C THR A 80 -1.27 15.34 -6.54
N PHE A 81 0.00 15.54 -6.15
CA PHE A 81 0.55 16.89 -6.08
C PHE A 81 0.72 17.52 -7.48
N PRO A 82 0.39 18.82 -7.63
CA PRO A 82 0.46 19.53 -8.91
C PRO A 82 1.90 19.91 -9.27
N LEU A 83 2.76 18.91 -9.39
CA LEU A 83 4.20 19.04 -9.64
C LEU A 83 4.56 18.67 -11.09
N SER A 84 5.60 19.31 -11.63
CA SER A 84 6.24 18.84 -12.86
C SER A 84 6.97 17.50 -12.63
N SER A 85 7.26 16.75 -13.69
CA SER A 85 8.02 15.50 -13.56
C SER A 85 9.38 15.70 -12.90
N GLU A 86 10.06 16.81 -13.19
CA GLU A 86 11.32 17.17 -12.55
C GLU A 86 11.14 17.42 -11.05
N GLN A 87 10.12 18.19 -10.66
CA GLN A 87 9.83 18.46 -9.25
C GLN A 87 9.49 17.18 -8.47
N ARG A 88 8.73 16.25 -9.08
CA ARG A 88 8.44 14.93 -8.46
C ARG A 88 9.73 14.16 -8.18
N LEU A 89 10.61 14.06 -9.16
CA LEU A 89 11.89 13.36 -9.02
C LEU A 89 12.78 14.00 -7.94
N GLN A 90 12.85 15.34 -7.89
CA GLN A 90 13.58 16.06 -6.85
C GLN A 90 13.02 15.80 -5.44
N ARG A 91 11.69 15.78 -5.28
CA ARG A 91 11.03 15.49 -3.99
C ARG A 91 11.25 14.05 -3.55
N LEU A 92 11.13 13.08 -4.47
CA LEU A 92 11.43 11.68 -4.20
C LEU A 92 12.91 11.46 -3.85
N ALA A 93 13.83 12.16 -4.51
CA ALA A 93 15.25 12.12 -4.19
C ALA A 93 15.52 12.65 -2.78
N ALA A 94 14.99 13.83 -2.43
CA ALA A 94 15.13 14.42 -1.09
C ALA A 94 14.56 13.50 0.00
N TRP A 95 13.42 12.87 -0.26
CA TRP A 95 12.80 11.91 0.66
C TRP A 95 13.66 10.64 0.83
N ALA A 96 14.24 10.12 -0.25
CA ALA A 96 15.16 8.99 -0.21
C ALA A 96 16.44 9.32 0.58
N ASP A 97 17.04 10.49 0.33
CA ASP A 97 18.23 10.95 1.05
C ASP A 97 17.95 11.11 2.55
N ALA A 98 16.76 11.63 2.90
CA ALA A 98 16.32 11.72 4.28
C ALA A 98 16.17 10.34 4.93
N TYR A 99 15.69 9.33 4.20
CA TYR A 99 15.61 7.96 4.68
C TYR A 99 17.00 7.36 4.93
N GLU A 100 17.94 7.52 3.99
CA GLU A 100 19.30 7.00 4.14
C GLU A 100 20.01 7.63 5.35
N LYS A 101 19.86 8.95 5.55
CA LYS A 101 20.37 9.64 6.74
C LYS A 101 19.71 9.11 8.02
N ALA A 102 18.40 8.86 8.00
CA ALA A 102 17.65 8.42 9.16
C ALA A 102 18.05 7.01 9.64
N LEU A 103 18.49 6.13 8.73
CA LEU A 103 18.96 4.78 9.11
C LEU A 103 20.16 4.80 10.07
N GLY A 104 20.96 5.86 10.04
CA GLY A 104 22.11 6.04 10.92
C GLY A 104 21.82 6.77 12.23
N ILE A 105 20.56 7.17 12.49
CA ILE A 105 20.20 7.99 13.66
C ILE A 105 19.12 7.26 14.48
N GLU A 106 19.50 6.77 15.67
CA GLU A 106 18.58 6.05 16.55
C GLU A 106 17.53 6.96 17.21
N SER A 107 17.93 8.21 17.50
CA SER A 107 17.08 9.16 18.19
C SER A 107 16.15 9.92 17.23
N LEU A 108 14.84 9.83 17.47
CA LEU A 108 13.84 10.53 16.65
C LEU A 108 14.03 12.05 16.73
N ARG A 109 14.31 12.57 17.93
CA ARG A 109 14.55 13.99 18.12
C ARG A 109 15.80 14.46 17.37
N GLN A 110 16.89 13.70 17.40
CA GLN A 110 18.10 14.04 16.66
C GLN A 110 17.88 13.96 15.14
N ALA A 111 17.17 12.94 14.66
CA ALA A 111 16.85 12.82 13.24
C ALA A 111 16.05 14.03 12.74
N VAL A 112 15.02 14.42 13.47
CA VAL A 112 14.19 15.59 13.14
C VAL A 112 14.96 16.91 13.29
N ALA A 113 15.91 17.00 14.22
CA ALA A 113 16.81 18.16 14.33
C ALA A 113 17.80 18.25 13.15
N ALA A 114 18.19 17.11 12.57
CA ALA A 114 19.00 17.00 11.36
C ALA A 114 18.21 17.16 10.05
N ASP A 115 17.08 17.85 10.15
CA ASP A 115 16.15 18.18 9.07
C ASP A 115 15.35 17.01 8.45
N ILE A 116 15.40 15.81 9.04
CA ILE A 116 14.67 14.65 8.49
C ILE A 116 13.17 14.76 8.81
N PRO A 117 12.27 14.57 7.81
CA PRO A 117 10.82 14.57 8.05
C PRO A 117 10.41 13.55 9.13
N PRO A 118 9.52 13.90 10.09
CA PRO A 118 9.21 13.04 11.22
C PRO A 118 8.69 11.65 10.84
N PHE A 119 7.92 11.51 9.74
CA PHE A 119 7.45 10.21 9.28
C PHE A 119 8.57 9.33 8.71
N VAL A 120 9.57 9.91 8.04
CA VAL A 120 10.76 9.18 7.57
C VAL A 120 11.60 8.73 8.76
N ALA A 121 11.87 9.63 9.71
CA ALA A 121 12.62 9.30 10.92
C ALA A 121 11.94 8.18 11.72
N ALA A 122 10.63 8.27 11.92
CA ALA A 122 9.87 7.23 12.61
C ALA A 122 9.86 5.90 11.84
N PHE A 123 9.77 5.94 10.52
CA PHE A 123 9.84 4.72 9.71
C PHE A 123 11.22 4.07 9.77
N ALA A 124 12.32 4.82 9.70
CA ALA A 124 13.67 4.28 9.87
C ALA A 124 13.86 3.60 11.24
N ARG A 125 13.30 4.17 12.31
CA ARG A 125 13.24 3.50 13.63
C ARG A 125 12.44 2.20 13.59
N VAL A 126 11.30 2.16 12.87
CA VAL A 126 10.51 0.93 12.67
C VAL A 126 11.29 -0.13 11.89
N VAL A 127 12.06 0.29 10.89
CA VAL A 127 12.93 -0.57 10.07
C VAL A 127 13.94 -1.30 10.96
N GLY A 128 14.70 -0.56 11.77
CA GLY A 128 15.64 -1.15 12.74
C GLY A 128 14.94 -2.02 13.78
N ALA A 129 13.88 -1.51 14.42
CA ALA A 129 13.20 -2.20 15.52
C ALA A 129 12.37 -3.43 15.12
N SER A 130 12.14 -3.65 13.82
CA SER A 130 11.35 -4.79 13.30
C SER A 130 12.17 -5.67 12.35
N GLY A 131 13.46 -5.39 12.18
CA GLY A 131 14.36 -6.14 11.31
C GLY A 131 13.95 -6.09 9.84
N ILE A 132 13.35 -4.99 9.39
CA ILE A 132 12.97 -4.82 7.98
C ILE A 132 14.26 -4.60 7.18
N PRO A 133 14.53 -5.38 6.12
CA PRO A 133 15.67 -5.12 5.27
C PRO A 133 15.55 -3.75 4.55
N PRO A 134 16.51 -2.82 4.71
CA PRO A 134 16.42 -1.46 4.15
C PRO A 134 16.23 -1.41 2.62
N GLN A 135 16.74 -2.42 1.91
CA GLN A 135 16.61 -2.53 0.45
C GLN A 135 15.15 -2.57 -0.02
N HIS A 136 14.22 -3.02 0.82
CA HIS A 136 12.81 -3.06 0.45
C HIS A 136 12.22 -1.65 0.32
N TYR A 137 12.64 -0.69 1.16
CA TYR A 137 12.17 0.69 1.02
C TYR A 137 12.85 1.42 -0.14
N ARG A 138 14.12 1.10 -0.42
CA ARG A 138 14.80 1.58 -1.63
C ARG A 138 14.06 1.13 -2.90
N ALA A 139 13.71 -0.16 -2.99
CA ALA A 139 12.92 -0.70 -4.08
C ALA A 139 11.52 -0.05 -4.21
N PHE A 140 10.88 0.29 -3.08
CA PHE A 140 9.64 1.07 -3.10
C PHE A 140 9.85 2.46 -3.72
N LEU A 141 10.87 3.20 -3.28
CA LEU A 141 11.18 4.52 -3.82
C LEU A 141 11.57 4.48 -5.30
N ASP A 142 12.27 3.43 -5.73
CA ASP A 142 12.56 3.19 -7.15
C ASP A 142 11.28 2.95 -7.97
N ALA A 143 10.30 2.23 -7.44
CA ALA A 143 8.99 2.10 -8.10
C ALA A 143 8.27 3.45 -8.22
N MET A 144 8.29 4.29 -7.19
CA MET A 144 7.72 5.64 -7.24
C MET A 144 8.42 6.53 -8.29
N ARG A 145 9.75 6.38 -8.47
CA ARG A 145 10.48 7.07 -9.54
C ARG A 145 10.07 6.57 -10.93
N HIS A 146 9.88 5.26 -11.09
CA HIS A 146 9.41 4.68 -12.36
C HIS A 146 7.99 5.14 -12.72
N ASP A 147 7.10 5.35 -11.74
CA ASP A 147 5.74 5.86 -12.02
C ASP A 147 5.72 7.28 -12.61
N ALA A 148 6.82 8.03 -12.49
CA ALA A 148 6.99 9.30 -13.19
C ALA A 148 7.21 9.12 -14.71
N SER A 149 7.56 7.91 -15.18
CA SER A 149 7.69 7.53 -16.59
C SER A 149 7.31 6.05 -16.79
N PRO A 150 6.00 5.73 -16.80
CA PRO A 150 5.54 4.35 -16.82
C PRO A 150 5.91 3.63 -18.13
N GLY A 151 6.60 2.50 -18.02
CA GLY A 151 6.91 1.63 -19.14
C GLY A 151 5.78 0.68 -19.51
N ARG A 152 5.89 0.03 -20.67
CA ARG A 152 5.09 -1.15 -21.03
C ARG A 152 5.80 -2.42 -20.55
N PHE A 153 5.04 -3.48 -20.26
CA PHE A 153 5.57 -4.73 -19.70
C PHE A 153 5.33 -5.89 -20.66
N ASP A 154 6.39 -6.64 -20.98
CA ASP A 154 6.34 -7.67 -22.02
C ASP A 154 5.47 -8.86 -21.60
N SER A 155 5.51 -9.22 -20.31
CA SER A 155 4.79 -10.35 -19.74
C SER A 155 4.33 -10.05 -18.31
N LEU A 156 3.49 -10.93 -17.76
CA LEU A 156 3.10 -10.85 -16.35
C LEU A 156 4.31 -10.96 -15.40
N ALA A 157 5.30 -11.80 -15.73
CA ALA A 157 6.51 -11.93 -14.93
C ALA A 157 7.32 -10.62 -14.92
N ASP A 158 7.47 -9.99 -16.09
CA ASP A 158 8.13 -8.69 -16.26
C ASP A 158 7.44 -7.59 -15.44
N LEU A 159 6.10 -7.51 -15.52
CA LEU A 159 5.29 -6.61 -14.69
C LEU A 159 5.52 -6.83 -13.20
N ILE A 160 5.57 -8.10 -12.77
CA ILE A 160 5.75 -8.44 -11.36
C ILE A 160 7.13 -8.00 -10.87
N GLU A 161 8.18 -8.32 -11.63
CA GLU A 161 9.57 -8.06 -11.24
C GLU A 161 9.89 -6.57 -11.26
N ARG A 162 9.57 -5.87 -12.35
CA ARG A 162 9.99 -4.47 -12.55
C ARG A 162 9.11 -3.47 -11.82
N TYR A 163 7.87 -3.82 -11.46
CA TYR A 163 6.94 -2.85 -10.90
C TYR A 163 6.17 -3.34 -9.68
N VAL A 164 5.48 -4.49 -9.73
CA VAL A 164 4.67 -4.97 -8.58
C VAL A 164 5.55 -5.26 -7.36
N HIS A 165 6.81 -5.66 -7.58
CA HIS A 165 7.79 -5.86 -6.52
C HIS A 165 7.93 -4.62 -5.63
N GLY A 166 8.28 -3.48 -6.23
CA GLY A 166 8.49 -2.23 -5.48
C GLY A 166 7.19 -1.55 -5.08
N SER A 167 6.13 -1.63 -5.87
CA SER A 167 4.86 -0.92 -5.58
C SER A 167 3.99 -1.62 -4.51
N ALA A 168 4.06 -2.94 -4.37
CA ALA A 168 3.15 -3.68 -3.50
C ALA A 168 3.81 -4.78 -2.64
N ILE A 169 4.71 -5.59 -3.21
CA ILE A 169 5.31 -6.73 -2.50
C ILE A 169 6.14 -6.27 -1.30
N VAL A 170 7.02 -5.27 -1.50
CA VAL A 170 7.85 -4.73 -0.41
C VAL A 170 7.03 -4.06 0.70
N VAL A 171 5.88 -3.46 0.36
CA VAL A 171 4.94 -2.94 1.36
C VAL A 171 4.38 -4.07 2.22
N GLY A 172 4.01 -5.19 1.59
CA GLY A 172 3.65 -6.43 2.28
C GLY A 172 4.75 -6.95 3.20
N TYR A 173 6.02 -6.83 2.79
CA TYR A 173 7.16 -7.21 3.63
C TYR A 173 7.31 -6.31 4.86
N PHE A 174 7.18 -4.99 4.73
CA PHE A 174 7.21 -4.07 5.88
C PHE A 174 6.17 -4.48 6.93
N LEU A 175 4.95 -4.74 6.49
CA LEU A 175 3.85 -5.15 7.36
C LEU A 175 4.11 -6.54 7.97
N THR A 176 4.68 -7.48 7.21
CA THR A 176 4.98 -8.84 7.69
C THR A 176 6.01 -8.82 8.82
N HIS A 177 7.07 -8.00 8.70
CA HIS A 177 8.04 -7.81 9.78
C HIS A 177 7.41 -7.22 11.05
N VAL A 178 6.41 -6.35 10.92
CA VAL A 178 5.68 -5.80 12.07
C VAL A 178 4.65 -6.79 12.65
N TYR A 179 3.94 -7.52 11.79
CA TYR A 179 2.97 -8.53 12.19
C TYR A 179 3.64 -9.72 12.88
N GLY A 180 4.85 -10.08 12.43
CA GLY A 180 5.57 -11.24 12.90
C GLY A 180 4.99 -12.54 12.36
N ALA A 181 5.80 -13.58 12.45
CA ALA A 181 5.43 -14.94 12.12
C ALA A 181 4.90 -15.70 13.35
N SER A 182 4.26 -16.85 13.14
CA SER A 182 3.81 -17.74 14.21
C SER A 182 4.98 -18.40 14.96
N SER A 183 6.15 -18.46 14.33
CA SER A 183 7.43 -18.87 14.90
C SER A 183 8.58 -18.32 14.03
N PRO A 184 9.81 -18.17 14.55
CA PRO A 184 10.92 -17.57 13.81
C PRO A 184 11.24 -18.24 12.46
N ASP A 185 11.15 -19.56 12.38
CA ASP A 185 11.37 -20.39 11.20
C ASP A 185 10.30 -20.20 10.11
N ARG A 186 9.12 -19.71 10.49
CA ARG A 186 7.99 -19.47 9.57
C ARG A 186 7.97 -18.07 8.95
N LEU A 187 8.96 -17.21 9.27
CA LEU A 187 9.04 -15.87 8.68
C LEU A 187 9.13 -15.91 7.15
N HIS A 188 9.90 -16.84 6.58
CA HIS A 188 10.02 -16.98 5.13
C HIS A 188 8.68 -17.33 4.47
N GLU A 189 7.91 -18.22 5.09
CA GLU A 189 6.58 -18.60 4.61
C GLU A 189 5.58 -17.43 4.71
N ALA A 190 5.64 -16.65 5.79
CA ALA A 190 4.84 -15.43 5.94
C ALA A 190 5.20 -14.38 4.88
N LEU A 191 6.49 -14.21 4.56
CA LEU A 191 6.94 -13.33 3.48
C LEU A 191 6.48 -13.85 2.11
N THR A 192 6.49 -15.16 1.87
CA THR A 192 5.92 -15.74 0.64
C THR A 192 4.43 -15.43 0.55
N ALA A 193 3.67 -15.62 1.62
CA ALA A 193 2.25 -15.27 1.64
C ALA A 193 2.02 -13.78 1.39
N ALA A 194 2.86 -12.90 1.95
CA ALA A 194 2.80 -11.45 1.72
C ALA A 194 3.13 -11.06 0.27
N ARG A 195 4.08 -11.75 -0.36
CA ARG A 195 4.39 -11.60 -1.79
C ARG A 195 3.18 -11.93 -2.65
N GLU A 196 2.59 -13.10 -2.44
CA GLU A 196 1.41 -13.56 -3.18
C GLU A 196 0.24 -12.60 -2.98
N LEU A 197 -0.01 -12.16 -1.74
CA LEU A 197 -1.05 -11.18 -1.46
C LEU A 197 -0.77 -9.84 -2.15
N GLY A 198 0.46 -9.32 -2.07
CA GLY A 198 0.86 -8.07 -2.71
C GLY A 198 0.62 -8.10 -4.22
N ILE A 199 0.96 -9.21 -4.89
CA ILE A 199 0.67 -9.41 -6.31
C ILE A 199 -0.84 -9.40 -6.57
N GLY A 200 -1.60 -10.19 -5.81
CA GLY A 200 -3.06 -10.27 -5.97
C GLY A 200 -3.73 -8.89 -5.85
N LEU A 201 -3.41 -8.14 -4.80
CA LEU A 201 -3.95 -6.81 -4.52
C LEU A 201 -3.64 -5.84 -5.67
N GLN A 202 -2.39 -5.80 -6.12
CA GLN A 202 -1.94 -4.84 -7.11
C GLN A 202 -2.50 -5.13 -8.50
N LEU A 203 -2.52 -6.41 -8.91
CA LEU A 203 -3.19 -6.81 -10.16
C LEU A 203 -4.68 -6.46 -10.11
N THR A 204 -5.35 -6.65 -8.98
CA THR A 204 -6.77 -6.29 -8.84
C THR A 204 -6.98 -4.77 -8.98
N ASN A 205 -6.06 -3.94 -8.48
CA ASN A 205 -6.11 -2.50 -8.69
C ASN A 205 -5.96 -2.14 -10.18
N PHE A 206 -4.96 -2.68 -10.87
CA PHE A 206 -4.77 -2.44 -12.32
C PHE A 206 -6.01 -2.84 -13.12
N LEU A 207 -6.57 -4.02 -12.85
CA LEU A 207 -7.73 -4.52 -13.58
C LEU A 207 -9.00 -3.71 -13.33
N ARG A 208 -9.14 -3.11 -12.16
CA ARG A 208 -10.25 -2.20 -11.84
C ARG A 208 -10.10 -0.84 -12.53
N ASP A 209 -8.86 -0.39 -12.67
CA ASP A 209 -8.52 0.99 -13.01
C ASP A 209 -8.00 1.17 -14.46
N VAL A 210 -8.03 0.13 -15.30
CA VAL A 210 -7.52 0.13 -16.70
C VAL A 210 -7.85 1.41 -17.49
N ARG A 211 -9.11 1.85 -17.50
CA ARG A 211 -9.53 3.05 -18.25
C ARG A 211 -8.97 4.33 -17.65
N GLU A 212 -8.87 4.41 -16.33
CA GLU A 212 -8.32 5.56 -15.63
C GLU A 212 -6.80 5.63 -15.82
N ASP A 213 -6.12 4.49 -15.68
CA ASP A 213 -4.69 4.35 -15.96
C ASP A 213 -4.38 4.74 -17.41
N HIS A 214 -5.19 4.30 -18.38
CA HIS A 214 -5.03 4.69 -19.78
C HIS A 214 -5.13 6.22 -19.98
N ARG A 215 -6.08 6.91 -19.33
CA ARG A 215 -6.16 8.39 -19.37
C ARG A 215 -4.93 9.07 -18.78
N ARG A 216 -4.27 8.42 -17.83
CA ARG A 216 -3.02 8.87 -17.22
C ARG A 216 -1.77 8.43 -18.01
N GLY A 217 -1.95 7.80 -19.19
CA GLY A 217 -0.86 7.31 -20.04
C GLY A 217 -0.18 6.05 -19.51
N ARG A 218 -0.83 5.30 -18.61
CA ARG A 218 -0.31 4.06 -17.99
C ARG A 218 -0.96 2.83 -18.63
N LEU A 219 -0.17 1.75 -18.81
CA LEU A 219 -0.64 0.45 -19.29
C LEU A 219 -0.01 -0.69 -18.49
N TYR A 220 -0.80 -1.35 -17.66
CA TYR A 220 -0.37 -2.48 -16.83
C TYR A 220 -0.85 -3.85 -17.35
N LEU A 221 -1.56 -3.90 -18.48
CA LEU A 221 -1.88 -5.17 -19.13
C LEU A 221 -0.64 -5.70 -19.86
N PRO A 222 -0.20 -6.95 -19.62
CA PRO A 222 0.95 -7.54 -20.30
C PRO A 222 0.81 -7.56 -21.82
N LEU A 223 1.88 -7.18 -22.54
CA LEU A 223 1.86 -7.07 -24.00
C LEU A 223 1.67 -8.43 -24.69
N ASP A 224 2.25 -9.50 -24.17
CA ASP A 224 2.05 -10.86 -24.67
C ASP A 224 0.58 -11.30 -24.64
N MET A 225 -0.15 -10.95 -23.58
CA MET A 225 -1.56 -11.25 -23.43
C MET A 225 -2.43 -10.41 -24.38
N LEU A 226 -2.09 -9.15 -24.58
CA LEU A 226 -2.75 -8.27 -25.54
C LEU A 226 -2.54 -8.77 -26.98
N ALA A 227 -1.30 -9.08 -27.35
CA ALA A 227 -0.93 -9.60 -28.66
C ALA A 227 -1.64 -10.92 -28.96
N ALA A 228 -1.66 -11.87 -28.01
CA ALA A 228 -2.36 -13.14 -28.16
C ALA A 228 -3.88 -12.98 -28.36
N ALA A 229 -4.47 -11.89 -27.87
CA ALA A 229 -5.89 -11.59 -28.04
C ALA A 229 -6.18 -10.71 -29.28
N GLY A 230 -5.15 -10.22 -29.97
CA GLY A 230 -5.30 -9.20 -31.01
C GLY A 230 -5.88 -7.89 -30.48
N ALA A 231 -5.65 -7.58 -29.20
CA ALA A 231 -6.20 -6.42 -28.52
C ALA A 231 -5.25 -5.23 -28.60
N ASP A 232 -5.80 -4.08 -28.97
CA ASP A 232 -5.10 -2.80 -29.01
C ASP A 232 -5.44 -1.98 -27.74
N PRO A 233 -4.47 -1.75 -26.83
CA PRO A 233 -4.71 -1.00 -25.60
C PRO A 233 -4.99 0.48 -25.82
N ASP A 234 -4.86 1.01 -27.05
CA ASP A 234 -5.10 2.42 -27.36
C ASP A 234 -6.50 2.67 -27.98
N ARG A 235 -7.30 1.61 -28.18
CA ARG A 235 -8.65 1.67 -28.78
C ARG A 235 -9.75 1.18 -27.84
N LEU A 236 -9.84 1.74 -26.63
CA LEU A 236 -10.79 1.29 -25.60
C LEU A 236 -12.28 1.44 -25.96
N ASP A 237 -12.60 2.34 -26.89
CA ASP A 237 -13.99 2.67 -27.26
C ASP A 237 -14.47 1.96 -28.54
N ASP A 238 -13.57 1.27 -29.24
CA ASP A 238 -13.92 0.39 -30.35
C ASP A 238 -14.59 -0.89 -29.82
N ALA A 239 -15.80 -1.20 -30.29
CA ALA A 239 -16.63 -2.25 -29.69
C ALA A 239 -16.00 -3.65 -29.78
N GLU A 240 -15.39 -3.98 -30.92
CA GLU A 240 -14.75 -5.29 -31.14
C GLU A 240 -13.47 -5.39 -30.31
N ASN A 241 -12.64 -4.35 -30.34
CA ASN A 241 -11.42 -4.30 -29.55
C ASN A 241 -11.69 -4.32 -28.04
N ARG A 242 -12.74 -3.64 -27.58
CA ARG A 242 -13.18 -3.65 -26.19
C ARG A 242 -13.55 -5.06 -25.72
N GLN A 243 -14.19 -5.86 -26.57
CA GLN A 243 -14.45 -7.28 -26.24
C GLN A 243 -13.15 -8.07 -26.07
N ARG A 244 -12.14 -7.84 -26.92
CA ARG A 244 -10.81 -8.46 -26.79
C ARG A 244 -10.12 -8.04 -25.49
N LEU A 245 -10.10 -6.75 -25.19
CA LEU A 245 -9.55 -6.21 -23.93
C LEU A 245 -10.27 -6.77 -22.70
N ASN A 246 -11.60 -6.85 -22.72
CA ASN A 246 -12.38 -7.48 -21.66
C ASN A 246 -12.05 -8.97 -21.50
N GLY A 247 -11.71 -9.67 -22.59
CA GLY A 247 -11.17 -11.03 -22.56
C GLY A 247 -9.83 -11.11 -21.82
N VAL A 248 -8.90 -10.20 -22.13
CA VAL A 248 -7.58 -10.11 -21.46
C VAL A 248 -7.74 -9.80 -19.98
N ILE A 249 -8.57 -8.83 -19.61
CA ILE A 249 -8.86 -8.44 -18.22
C ILE A 249 -9.39 -9.65 -17.43
N ARG A 250 -10.37 -10.39 -17.97
CA ARG A 250 -10.93 -11.57 -17.30
C ARG A 250 -9.93 -12.71 -17.19
N LYS A 251 -9.09 -12.92 -18.21
CA LYS A 251 -8.01 -13.92 -18.17
C LYS A 251 -7.00 -13.58 -17.08
N LEU A 252 -6.56 -12.33 -17.00
CA LEU A 252 -5.64 -11.87 -15.97
C LEU A 252 -6.30 -11.93 -14.58
N ALA A 253 -7.58 -11.57 -14.43
CA ALA A 253 -8.33 -11.73 -13.18
C ALA A 253 -8.39 -13.20 -12.72
N ALA A 254 -8.54 -14.16 -13.65
CA ALA A 254 -8.50 -15.58 -13.32
C ALA A 254 -7.11 -16.04 -12.83
N VAL A 255 -6.03 -15.50 -13.42
CA VAL A 255 -4.66 -15.73 -12.91
C VAL A 255 -4.50 -15.11 -11.51
N THR A 256 -5.05 -13.91 -11.28
CA THR A 256 -5.03 -13.21 -9.98
C THR A 256 -5.64 -14.04 -8.85
N ASP A 257 -6.66 -14.87 -9.11
CA ASP A 257 -7.28 -15.73 -8.10
C ASP A 257 -6.29 -16.75 -7.48
N SER A 258 -5.29 -17.20 -8.25
CA SER A 258 -4.26 -18.13 -7.76
C SER A 258 -3.37 -17.50 -6.68
N TYR A 259 -3.00 -16.23 -6.84
CA TYR A 259 -2.22 -15.49 -5.85
C TYR A 259 -2.98 -15.33 -4.52
N TYR A 260 -4.28 -15.07 -4.57
CA TYR A 260 -5.11 -15.04 -3.35
C TYR A 260 -5.22 -16.42 -2.69
N ALA A 261 -5.37 -17.49 -3.47
CA ALA A 261 -5.39 -18.85 -2.94
C ALA A 261 -4.06 -19.23 -2.27
N ASN A 262 -2.94 -18.89 -2.91
CA ASN A 262 -1.60 -19.13 -2.38
C ASN A 262 -1.34 -18.35 -1.08
N ALA A 263 -1.77 -17.10 -1.00
CA ALA A 263 -1.68 -16.30 0.21
C ALA A 263 -2.55 -16.87 1.35
N ALA A 264 -3.81 -17.23 1.04
CA ALA A 264 -4.75 -17.79 2.00
C ALA A 264 -4.25 -19.12 2.58
N GLY A 265 -3.64 -19.97 1.75
CA GLY A 265 -3.08 -21.27 2.15
C GLY A 265 -1.90 -21.18 3.12
N ARG A 266 -1.38 -19.99 3.40
CA ARG A 266 -0.21 -19.74 4.27
C ARG A 266 -0.53 -18.78 5.44
N LEU A 267 -1.82 -18.54 5.72
CA LEU A 267 -2.24 -17.62 6.77
C LEU A 267 -1.73 -18.00 8.17
N ASP A 268 -1.52 -19.28 8.42
CA ASP A 268 -1.02 -19.80 9.70
C ASP A 268 0.47 -19.51 9.93
N ALA A 269 1.21 -19.11 8.89
CA ALA A 269 2.59 -18.63 9.00
C ALA A 269 2.69 -17.28 9.75
N PHE A 270 1.63 -16.48 9.74
CA PHE A 270 1.59 -15.21 10.48
C PHE A 270 1.28 -15.41 11.96
N SER A 271 1.71 -14.45 12.78
CA SER A 271 1.31 -14.34 14.18
C SER A 271 -0.23 -14.35 14.32
N PRO A 272 -0.81 -15.12 15.27
CA PRO A 272 -2.26 -15.30 15.41
C PRO A 272 -3.07 -13.99 15.54
N ASP A 273 -2.49 -12.97 16.16
CA ASP A 273 -3.12 -11.67 16.40
C ASP A 273 -3.32 -10.84 15.12
N CYS A 274 -2.66 -11.18 14.02
CA CYS A 274 -2.75 -10.45 12.75
C CYS A 274 -3.56 -11.20 11.68
N ARG A 275 -3.79 -12.51 11.84
CA ARG A 275 -4.40 -13.37 10.81
C ARG A 275 -5.77 -12.87 10.35
N ILE A 276 -6.62 -12.45 11.29
CA ILE A 276 -7.97 -11.94 10.98
C ILE A 276 -7.92 -10.71 10.07
N ALA A 277 -6.94 -9.82 10.28
CA ALA A 277 -6.79 -8.62 9.46
C ALA A 277 -6.36 -8.97 8.02
N ILE A 278 -5.42 -9.91 7.89
CA ILE A 278 -4.91 -10.38 6.59
C ILE A 278 -6.01 -11.15 5.84
N GLU A 279 -6.72 -12.05 6.52
CA GLU A 279 -7.83 -12.82 5.97
C GLU A 279 -8.96 -11.89 5.49
N ALA A 280 -9.34 -10.88 6.28
CA ALA A 280 -10.32 -9.89 5.87
C ALA A 280 -9.87 -9.14 4.60
N CYS A 281 -8.59 -8.77 4.51
CA CYS A 281 -8.02 -8.13 3.33
C CYS A 281 -8.12 -9.04 2.09
N ILE A 282 -7.70 -10.30 2.20
CA ILE A 282 -7.81 -11.31 1.14
C ILE A 282 -9.26 -11.42 0.67
N ASN A 283 -10.21 -11.60 1.59
CA ASN A 283 -11.61 -11.83 1.26
C ASN A 283 -12.25 -10.63 0.52
N VAL A 284 -11.95 -9.41 0.97
CA VAL A 284 -12.49 -8.19 0.35
C VAL A 284 -11.96 -8.04 -1.08
N TYR A 285 -10.66 -8.20 -1.28
CA TYR A 285 -10.04 -7.97 -2.58
C TYR A 285 -10.26 -9.13 -3.55
N ARG A 286 -10.28 -10.37 -3.07
CA ARG A 286 -10.67 -11.52 -3.89
C ARG A 286 -12.11 -11.37 -4.40
N ARG A 287 -13.03 -10.87 -3.57
CA ARG A 287 -14.40 -10.58 -4.02
C ARG A 287 -14.45 -9.49 -5.08
N LEU A 288 -13.64 -8.44 -4.97
CA LEU A 288 -13.51 -7.42 -6.02
C LEU A 288 -12.96 -8.04 -7.32
N ASN A 289 -11.95 -8.90 -7.23
CA ASN A 289 -11.39 -9.61 -8.38
C ASN A 289 -12.43 -10.51 -9.05
N THR A 290 -13.24 -11.25 -8.27
CA THR A 290 -14.38 -12.03 -8.78
C THR A 290 -15.37 -11.15 -9.54
N GLN A 291 -15.74 -9.98 -9.01
CA GLN A 291 -16.63 -9.04 -9.70
C GLN A 291 -16.07 -8.57 -11.04
N ILE A 292 -14.76 -8.28 -11.10
CA ILE A 292 -14.09 -7.90 -12.35
C ILE A 292 -14.10 -9.08 -13.35
N ARG A 293 -13.79 -10.29 -12.89
CA ARG A 293 -13.75 -11.51 -13.72
C ARG A 293 -15.13 -11.86 -14.31
N GLU A 294 -16.19 -11.64 -13.55
CA GLU A 294 -17.57 -12.00 -13.93
C GLU A 294 -18.30 -10.87 -14.66
N CYS A 295 -17.77 -9.65 -14.62
CA CYS A 295 -18.31 -8.54 -15.38
C CYS A 295 -18.12 -8.80 -16.89
N PRO A 296 -19.18 -8.75 -17.71
CA PRO A 296 -19.05 -8.88 -19.16
C PRO A 296 -18.23 -7.74 -19.78
N ASP A 297 -18.30 -6.56 -19.16
CA ASP A 297 -17.66 -5.34 -19.65
C ASP A 297 -17.02 -4.51 -18.52
N PRO A 298 -15.89 -4.97 -17.95
CA PRO A 298 -15.19 -4.29 -16.86
C PRO A 298 -14.68 -2.90 -17.26
N LEU A 299 -14.51 -2.62 -18.56
CA LEU A 299 -14.10 -1.30 -19.06
C LEU A 299 -15.23 -0.26 -19.07
N ALA A 300 -16.49 -0.68 -18.92
CA ALA A 300 -17.65 0.23 -18.90
C ALA A 300 -17.72 1.08 -17.63
N SER A 301 -17.37 0.48 -16.51
CA SER A 301 -17.52 1.10 -15.21
C SER A 301 -16.47 0.57 -14.25
N ARG A 302 -15.96 1.48 -13.41
CA ARG A 302 -15.01 1.13 -12.37
C ARG A 302 -15.67 0.21 -11.35
N GLN A 303 -15.17 -1.01 -11.22
CA GLN A 303 -15.71 -1.99 -10.28
C GLN A 303 -15.36 -1.59 -8.84
N SER A 304 -16.29 -1.75 -7.91
CA SER A 304 -15.99 -1.52 -6.49
C SER A 304 -16.83 -2.42 -5.60
N VAL A 305 -16.23 -2.88 -4.50
CA VAL A 305 -16.98 -3.57 -3.45
C VAL A 305 -17.68 -2.53 -2.57
N PRO A 306 -19.00 -2.67 -2.33
CA PRO A 306 -19.75 -1.77 -1.46
C PRO A 306 -19.10 -1.65 -0.08
N ALA A 307 -19.20 -0.47 0.54
CA ALA A 307 -18.61 -0.22 1.85
C ALA A 307 -19.03 -1.29 2.88
N TRP A 308 -20.30 -1.70 2.90
CA TRP A 308 -20.83 -2.73 3.82
C TRP A 308 -20.20 -4.13 3.63
N THR A 309 -19.71 -4.46 2.43
CA THR A 309 -18.98 -5.71 2.16
C THR A 309 -17.56 -5.63 2.73
N LYS A 310 -16.93 -4.45 2.68
CA LYS A 310 -15.68 -4.17 3.41
C LYS A 310 -15.87 -4.28 4.93
N PHE A 311 -17.07 -3.91 5.42
CA PHE A 311 -17.44 -4.03 6.83
C PHE A 311 -17.74 -5.48 7.28
N ARG A 312 -18.39 -6.34 6.48
CA ARG A 312 -18.79 -7.72 6.84
C ARG A 312 -17.67 -8.77 6.75
N ALA A 313 -16.52 -8.43 6.19
CA ALA A 313 -15.35 -9.33 6.14
C ALA A 313 -14.67 -9.51 7.52
N LEU A 314 -15.21 -8.90 8.57
CA LEU A 314 -14.72 -8.97 9.94
C LEU A 314 -15.63 -9.90 10.77
N PRO A 315 -15.09 -10.70 11.70
CA PRO A 315 -15.90 -11.61 12.50
C PRO A 315 -16.90 -10.86 13.40
N LEU A 316 -18.18 -11.21 13.30
CA LEU A 316 -19.32 -10.63 14.05
C LEU A 316 -19.08 -10.56 15.57
N ARG A 317 -18.25 -11.47 16.10
CA ARG A 317 -17.86 -11.53 17.52
C ARG A 317 -16.92 -10.41 18.00
N LYS A 318 -16.37 -9.56 17.13
CA LYS A 318 -15.52 -8.42 17.53
C LYS A 318 -16.15 -7.04 17.33
N TYR A 319 -17.38 -6.96 16.80
CA TYR A 319 -18.05 -5.67 16.57
C TYR A 319 -18.42 -4.94 17.86
N TRP A 320 -18.61 -5.66 18.98
CA TRP A 320 -18.84 -5.04 20.29
C TRP A 320 -17.65 -4.21 20.80
N GLN A 321 -16.46 -4.37 20.23
CA GLN A 321 -15.28 -3.59 20.59
C GLN A 321 -15.17 -2.28 19.78
N LEU A 322 -15.95 -2.11 18.71
CA LEU A 322 -15.91 -0.92 17.85
C LEU A 322 -16.30 0.40 18.55
N PRO A 323 -17.33 0.45 19.43
CA PRO A 323 -17.64 1.65 20.21
C PRO A 323 -16.50 2.04 21.18
N LEU A 324 -15.79 1.05 21.72
CA LEU A 324 -14.65 1.25 22.62
C LEU A 324 -13.42 1.80 21.87
N TYR A 325 -13.20 1.37 20.62
CA TYR A 325 -12.09 1.85 19.78
C TYR A 325 -12.34 3.25 19.17
N ALA A 326 -13.60 3.64 18.95
CA ALA A 326 -13.95 4.99 18.48
C ALA A 326 -13.74 6.07 19.54
N MET A 327 -13.77 5.70 20.83
CA MET A 327 -13.61 6.62 21.97
C MET A 327 -12.17 6.76 22.47
N GLY A 328 -11.17 6.16 21.82
CA GLY A 328 -9.76 6.32 22.21
C GLY A 328 -9.39 5.78 23.60
N VAL A 329 -10.22 4.92 24.19
CA VAL A 329 -9.94 4.33 25.51
C VAL A 329 -9.13 3.04 25.35
N ARG A 330 -7.83 3.15 25.71
CA ARG A 330 -6.75 2.15 25.86
C ARG A 330 -5.74 1.96 24.72
#